data_AF-A0A3D4UY67-F1
#
_entry.id   AF-A0A3D4UY67-F1
#
_cell.length_a   1.000
_cell.length_b   1.000
_cell.length_c   1.000
_cell.angle_alpha   90.00
_cell.angle_beta   90.00
_cell.angle_gamma   90.00
#
_symmetry.space_group_name_H-M   'P 1'
#
loop_
_entity.id
_entity.type
_entity.pdbx_description
1 polymer ?
#
loop_
_entity_poly.entity_id
_entity_poly.type
_entity_poly.pdbx_seq_one_letter_code
_entity_poly.pdbx_strand_id
1 'polypeptide(L)'
;MVNGMTEKIFKSWNYPMTYKSIITTIQLRPHPNADKLQLADVVGHQLICDSELYSNGDTVIFFPEGGQLTDAVCFHNNLYREGKGTNKNPERFGYFDSSRRIRSIKLRGEISEGFMLKIENFEFTGANLSGLRPGMQLDELGGVALCKKYETRATRQARAKAGGTAKKDINLFAKVGDTPKFRYLMNTIPEGAVLTISEKIHGTSGRTGYIS
;
A
#
# COMPACT_ATOMS: atom_id res chain seq x y z
N MET A 1 -32.17 3.92 34.27
CA MET A 1 -30.75 3.52 34.20
C MET A 1 -30.47 3.06 32.77
N VAL A 2 -30.15 3.99 31.89
CA VAL A 2 -29.73 3.69 30.50
C VAL A 2 -28.60 4.66 30.21
N ASN A 3 -27.37 4.26 30.51
CA ASN A 3 -26.15 4.97 30.13
C ASN A 3 -25.01 3.97 30.23
N GLY A 4 -24.55 3.46 29.08
CA GLY A 4 -23.44 2.50 29.05
C GLY A 4 -23.13 1.86 27.71
N MET A 5 -23.78 2.24 26.61
CA MET A 5 -23.61 1.55 25.32
C MET A 5 -23.20 2.41 24.12
N THR A 6 -22.90 3.69 24.30
CA THR A 6 -22.55 4.61 23.20
C THR A 6 -21.10 5.10 23.18
N GLU A 7 -20.22 4.55 24.02
CA GLU A 7 -18.81 5.01 24.15
C GLU A 7 -17.75 4.01 23.64
N LYS A 8 -18.12 3.07 22.76
CA LYS A 8 -17.18 2.08 22.19
C LYS A 8 -16.98 2.13 20.68
N ILE A 9 -17.37 3.22 20.00
CA ILE A 9 -17.28 3.28 18.52
C ILE A 9 -16.03 4.01 18.00
N PHE A 10 -15.34 4.81 18.81
CA PHE A 10 -14.09 5.45 18.37
C PHE A 10 -12.88 4.90 19.13
N LYS A 11 -12.55 3.62 18.87
CA LYS A 11 -11.18 3.15 19.11
C LYS A 11 -10.27 4.01 18.24
N SER A 12 -9.41 4.81 18.87
CA SER A 12 -8.39 5.60 18.18
C SER A 12 -7.63 4.69 17.23
N TRP A 13 -7.84 4.85 15.94
CA TRP A 13 -7.00 4.23 14.92
C TRP A 13 -5.66 4.93 14.99
N ASN A 14 -4.78 4.43 15.85
CA ASN A 14 -3.37 4.80 15.82
C ASN A 14 -2.76 4.13 14.59
N TYR A 15 -3.02 4.70 13.41
CA TYR A 15 -2.36 4.31 12.17
C TYR A 15 -0.90 4.76 12.28
N PRO A 16 0.10 3.86 12.37
CA PRO A 16 1.45 4.27 12.05
C PRO A 16 1.46 4.70 10.58
N MET A 17 1.97 5.90 10.30
CA MET A 17 2.07 6.57 8.98
C MET A 17 2.94 5.84 7.94
N THR A 18 3.17 4.56 8.13
CA THR A 18 3.99 3.72 7.27
C THR A 18 3.14 3.25 6.10
N TYR A 19 3.70 3.30 4.90
CA TYR A 19 3.12 2.65 3.72
C TYR A 19 2.95 1.15 4.03
N LYS A 20 1.75 0.60 3.83
CA LYS A 20 1.44 -0.81 4.07
C LYS A 20 0.97 -1.50 2.80
N SER A 21 1.30 -2.78 2.69
CA SER A 21 0.65 -3.68 1.74
C SER A 21 -0.66 -4.22 2.32
N ILE A 22 -1.54 -4.69 1.44
CA ILE A 22 -2.89 -5.13 1.76
C ILE A 22 -3.08 -6.53 1.21
N ILE A 23 -3.48 -7.49 2.05
CA ILE A 23 -3.87 -8.81 1.59
C ILE A 23 -5.28 -8.74 1.04
N THR A 24 -5.51 -9.29 -0.14
CA THR A 24 -6.82 -9.25 -0.80
C THR A 24 -6.97 -10.41 -1.76
N THR A 25 -8.20 -10.73 -2.11
CA THR A 25 -8.52 -11.58 -3.25
C THR A 25 -8.63 -10.73 -4.51
N ILE A 26 -8.34 -11.33 -5.66
CA ILE A 26 -8.41 -10.66 -6.96
C ILE A 26 -9.60 -11.14 -7.80
N GLN A 27 -10.08 -10.26 -8.67
CA GLN A 27 -11.01 -10.59 -9.75
C GLN A 27 -10.35 -10.21 -11.08
N LEU A 28 -10.39 -11.10 -12.06
CA LEU A 28 -9.71 -10.99 -13.34
C LEU A 28 -10.70 -10.71 -14.46
N ARG A 29 -10.26 -9.86 -15.39
CA ARG A 29 -10.93 -9.52 -16.64
C ARG A 29 -9.94 -9.67 -17.79
N PRO A 30 -10.40 -10.10 -18.98
CA PRO A 30 -9.53 -10.21 -20.14
C PRO A 30 -8.99 -8.82 -20.54
N HIS A 31 -7.73 -8.76 -20.95
CA HIS A 31 -7.15 -7.52 -21.48
C HIS A 31 -7.64 -7.29 -22.91
N PRO A 32 -8.13 -6.08 -23.27
CA PRO A 32 -8.76 -5.84 -24.57
C PRO A 32 -7.80 -5.95 -25.77
N ASN A 33 -6.50 -5.75 -25.55
CA ASN A 33 -5.48 -5.68 -26.60
C ASN A 33 -4.22 -6.53 -26.32
N ALA A 34 -4.35 -7.62 -25.55
CA ALA A 34 -3.22 -8.51 -25.25
C ALA A 34 -3.67 -9.92 -24.85
N ASP A 35 -3.02 -10.95 -25.40
CA ASP A 35 -3.41 -12.34 -25.14
C ASP A 35 -2.77 -12.92 -23.86
N LYS A 36 -1.55 -12.49 -23.53
CA LYS A 36 -0.78 -12.98 -22.36
C LYS A 36 -0.96 -12.14 -21.10
N LEU A 37 -1.77 -11.08 -21.17
CA LEU A 37 -2.01 -10.18 -20.05
C LEU A 37 -3.49 -10.18 -19.72
N GLN A 38 -3.78 -9.95 -18.45
CA GLN A 38 -5.13 -9.78 -17.92
C GLN A 38 -5.16 -8.57 -16.99
N LEU A 39 -6.37 -8.07 -16.78
CA LEU A 39 -6.65 -6.99 -15.84
C LEU A 39 -7.12 -7.62 -14.54
N ALA A 40 -6.49 -7.24 -13.43
CA ALA A 40 -6.89 -7.63 -12.09
C ALA A 40 -7.50 -6.44 -11.35
N ASP A 41 -8.72 -6.60 -10.85
CA ASP A 41 -9.36 -5.66 -9.95
C ASP A 41 -8.98 -6.01 -8.50
N VAL A 42 -8.32 -5.06 -7.83
CA VAL A 42 -7.67 -5.25 -6.54
C VAL A 42 -7.94 -4.02 -5.66
N VAL A 43 -8.84 -4.15 -4.67
CA VAL A 43 -9.21 -3.04 -3.75
C VAL A 43 -9.58 -1.75 -4.49
N GLY A 44 -10.35 -1.87 -5.58
CA GLY A 44 -10.76 -0.75 -6.42
C GLY A 44 -9.64 -0.14 -7.28
N HIS A 45 -8.47 -0.78 -7.35
CA HIS A 45 -7.40 -0.48 -8.29
C HIS A 45 -7.43 -1.50 -9.43
N GLN A 46 -7.03 -1.06 -10.63
CA GLN A 46 -6.77 -1.94 -11.75
C GLN A 46 -5.27 -2.24 -11.82
N LEU A 47 -4.90 -3.51 -11.94
CA LEU A 47 -3.54 -3.96 -12.18
C LEU A 47 -3.48 -4.79 -13.45
N ILE A 48 -2.30 -4.85 -14.06
CA ILE A 48 -2.03 -5.72 -15.19
C ILE A 48 -1.19 -6.88 -14.68
N CYS A 49 -1.63 -8.11 -14.96
CA CYS A 49 -0.92 -9.33 -14.58
C CYS A 49 -0.81 -10.30 -15.75
N ASP A 50 0.09 -11.27 -15.60
CA ASP A 50 0.22 -12.37 -16.54
C ASP A 50 -0.99 -13.31 -16.41
N SER A 51 -1.56 -13.70 -17.55
CA SER A 51 -2.74 -14.57 -17.63
C SER A 51 -2.50 -15.98 -17.11
N GLU A 52 -1.26 -16.48 -17.16
CA GLU A 52 -0.94 -17.85 -16.75
C GLU A 52 -0.62 -17.93 -15.25
N LEU A 53 -0.23 -16.81 -14.63
CA LEU A 53 0.23 -16.80 -13.24
C LEU A 53 -0.90 -16.65 -12.23
N TYR A 54 -2.05 -16.09 -12.60
CA TYR A 54 -3.11 -15.70 -11.67
C TYR A 54 -4.47 -16.27 -12.07
N SER A 55 -5.29 -16.59 -11.08
CA SER A 55 -6.66 -17.08 -11.24
C SER A 55 -7.66 -16.28 -10.40
N ASN A 56 -8.94 -16.32 -10.80
CA ASN A 56 -10.01 -15.66 -10.05
C ASN A 56 -10.10 -16.19 -8.62
N GLY A 57 -10.13 -15.29 -7.64
CA GLY A 57 -10.17 -15.64 -6.23
C GLY A 57 -8.80 -15.91 -5.58
N ASP A 58 -7.70 -15.84 -6.34
CA ASP A 58 -6.36 -15.95 -5.78
C ASP A 58 -6.14 -14.89 -4.70
N THR A 59 -5.53 -15.30 -3.58
CA THR A 59 -5.17 -14.38 -2.50
C THR A 59 -3.76 -13.83 -2.75
N VAL A 60 -3.66 -12.51 -2.81
CA VAL A 60 -2.44 -11.77 -3.13
C VAL A 60 -2.13 -10.73 -2.07
N ILE A 61 -0.87 -10.32 -2.02
CA ILE A 61 -0.42 -9.13 -1.31
C ILE A 61 -0.32 -7.99 -2.34
N PHE A 62 -1.20 -7.00 -2.17
CA PHE A 62 -1.25 -5.79 -2.99
C PHE A 62 -0.39 -4.69 -2.39
N PHE A 63 0.38 -4.04 -3.25
CA PHE A 63 1.26 -2.92 -2.94
C PHE A 63 0.80 -1.69 -3.75
N PRO A 64 0.19 -0.68 -3.12
CA PRO A 64 -0.28 0.51 -3.82
C PRO A 64 0.87 1.36 -4.39
N GLU A 65 0.57 2.27 -5.32
CA GLU A 65 1.57 3.22 -5.81
C GLU A 65 2.16 4.13 -4.70
N GLY A 66 3.36 4.67 -4.96
CA GLY A 66 4.06 5.55 -4.00
C GLY A 66 4.85 4.81 -2.91
N GLY A 67 4.81 3.49 -2.93
CA GLY A 67 5.66 2.62 -2.13
C GLY A 67 7.00 2.30 -2.78
N GLN A 68 7.86 1.70 -1.98
CA GLN A 68 9.12 1.11 -2.36
C GLN A 68 9.16 -0.31 -1.79
N LEU A 69 9.40 -1.32 -2.65
CA LEU A 69 9.63 -2.68 -2.20
C LEU A 69 11.00 -2.80 -1.53
N THR A 70 11.15 -3.74 -0.60
CA THR A 70 12.47 -4.05 -0.02
C THR A 70 13.32 -4.88 -0.97
N ASP A 71 14.63 -4.87 -0.70
CA ASP A 71 15.59 -5.66 -1.49
C ASP A 71 15.25 -7.15 -1.45
N ALA A 72 14.95 -7.68 -0.25
CA ALA A 72 14.61 -9.08 -0.05
C ALA A 72 13.41 -9.50 -0.93
N VAL A 73 12.34 -8.71 -0.95
CA VAL A 73 11.18 -9.01 -1.79
C VAL A 73 11.56 -9.03 -3.27
N CYS A 74 12.34 -8.05 -3.74
CA CYS A 74 12.76 -8.00 -5.14
C CYS A 74 13.73 -9.12 -5.54
N PHE A 75 14.72 -9.43 -4.70
CA PHE A 75 15.71 -10.46 -4.94
C PHE A 75 15.07 -11.85 -5.02
N HIS A 76 14.28 -12.22 -4.00
CA HIS A 76 13.68 -13.56 -3.90
C HIS A 76 12.63 -13.82 -4.99
N ASN A 77 11.96 -12.76 -5.48
CA ASN A 77 10.93 -12.85 -6.52
C ASN A 77 11.44 -12.51 -7.93
N ASN A 78 12.74 -12.31 -8.10
CA ASN A 78 13.38 -12.00 -9.38
C ASN A 78 12.82 -10.74 -10.07
N LEU A 79 12.57 -9.69 -9.29
CA LEU A 79 11.85 -8.50 -9.75
C LEU A 79 12.74 -7.44 -10.41
N TYR A 80 14.06 -7.57 -10.32
CA TYR A 80 14.98 -6.60 -10.93
C TYR A 80 15.12 -6.81 -12.44
N ARG A 81 15.19 -5.70 -13.17
CA ARG A 81 15.42 -5.68 -14.63
C ARG A 81 16.81 -6.14 -15.04
N GLU A 82 17.81 -6.03 -14.17
CA GLU A 82 19.21 -6.37 -14.49
C GLU A 82 19.49 -7.88 -14.42
N GLY A 83 18.75 -8.62 -13.60
CA GLY A 83 18.82 -10.08 -13.48
C GLY A 83 20.10 -10.60 -12.82
N LYS A 84 21.24 -10.44 -13.50
CA LYS A 84 22.54 -11.00 -13.08
C LYS A 84 23.03 -10.34 -11.79
N GLY A 85 23.22 -11.18 -10.75
CA GLY A 85 23.72 -10.75 -9.44
C GLY A 85 22.72 -9.97 -8.58
N THR A 86 21.52 -9.67 -9.10
CA THR A 86 20.48 -8.90 -8.40
C THR A 86 19.20 -9.70 -8.15
N ASN A 87 18.98 -10.79 -8.88
CA ASN A 87 17.87 -11.72 -8.67
C ASN A 87 18.36 -13.06 -8.13
N LYS A 88 17.53 -13.78 -7.37
CA LYS A 88 17.82 -15.13 -6.88
C LYS A 88 18.09 -16.11 -8.03
N ASN A 89 17.34 -15.98 -9.12
CA ASN A 89 17.59 -16.66 -10.39
C ASN A 89 18.12 -15.64 -11.41
N PRO A 90 19.42 -15.72 -11.77
CA PRO A 90 20.06 -14.78 -12.71
C PRO A 90 19.45 -14.76 -14.12
N GLU A 91 18.78 -15.84 -14.53
CA GLU A 91 18.17 -15.98 -15.87
C GLU A 91 16.77 -15.36 -15.96
N ARG A 92 16.18 -14.98 -14.82
CA ARG A 92 14.87 -14.33 -14.76
C ARG A 92 15.03 -12.83 -14.58
N PHE A 93 14.31 -12.07 -15.41
CA PHE A 93 14.29 -10.62 -15.40
C PHE A 93 12.91 -10.11 -14.98
N GLY A 94 12.88 -9.09 -14.14
CA GLY A 94 11.66 -8.41 -13.72
C GLY A 94 11.52 -7.01 -14.35
N TYR A 95 10.76 -6.15 -13.69
CA TYR A 95 10.37 -4.80 -14.19
C TYR A 95 10.84 -3.66 -13.29
N PHE A 96 11.35 -3.93 -12.08
CA PHE A 96 11.83 -2.89 -11.20
C PHE A 96 13.27 -2.48 -11.50
N ASP A 97 13.51 -1.17 -11.44
CA ASP A 97 14.85 -0.61 -11.37
C ASP A 97 15.42 -0.72 -9.94
N SER A 98 16.67 -0.30 -9.75
CA SER A 98 17.33 -0.26 -8.43
C SER A 98 16.58 0.56 -7.38
N SER A 99 15.72 1.51 -7.81
CA SER A 99 14.89 2.30 -6.91
C SER A 99 13.75 1.50 -6.29
N ARG A 100 13.30 0.41 -6.93
CA ARG A 100 12.18 -0.47 -6.49
C ARG A 100 10.88 0.30 -6.21
N ARG A 101 10.74 1.46 -6.83
CA ARG A 101 9.58 2.33 -6.66
C ARG A 101 8.39 1.74 -7.40
N ILE A 102 7.28 1.59 -6.69
CA ILE A 102 6.00 1.22 -7.27
C ILE A 102 5.40 2.47 -7.91
N ARG A 103 5.30 2.42 -9.24
CA ARG A 103 4.76 3.48 -10.09
C ARG A 103 3.55 2.93 -10.82
N SER A 104 2.57 3.80 -11.05
CA SER A 104 1.53 3.52 -12.03
C SER A 104 2.15 3.49 -13.42
N ILE A 105 1.84 2.45 -14.19
CA ILE A 105 2.32 2.26 -15.56
C ILE A 105 1.14 2.08 -16.50
N LYS A 106 1.34 2.35 -17.79
CA LYS A 106 0.36 2.09 -18.85
C LYS A 106 0.92 1.06 -19.81
N LEU A 107 0.23 -0.06 -20.00
CA LEU A 107 0.61 -1.10 -20.94
C LEU A 107 -0.55 -1.32 -21.92
N ARG A 108 -0.27 -1.22 -23.22
CA ARG A 108 -1.23 -1.52 -24.31
C ARG A 108 -2.58 -0.81 -24.21
N GLY A 109 -2.61 0.38 -23.61
CA GLY A 109 -3.81 1.21 -23.46
C GLY A 109 -4.39 1.19 -22.04
N GLU A 110 -4.08 0.18 -21.25
CA GLU A 110 -4.62 -0.01 -19.90
C GLU A 110 -3.64 0.46 -18.82
N ILE A 111 -4.19 0.96 -17.71
CA ILE A 111 -3.41 1.44 -16.56
C ILE A 111 -3.27 0.30 -15.53
N SER A 112 -2.08 0.19 -14.95
CA SER A 112 -1.78 -0.64 -13.79
C SER A 112 -1.35 0.26 -12.62
N GLU A 113 -2.18 0.35 -11.58
CA GLU A 113 -2.05 1.27 -10.44
C GLU A 113 -1.49 0.58 -9.19
N GLY A 114 -0.31 -0.02 -9.30
CA GLY A 114 0.37 -0.64 -8.18
C GLY A 114 1.08 -1.92 -8.58
N PHE A 115 1.28 -2.79 -7.59
CA PHE A 115 1.95 -4.06 -7.79
C PHE A 115 1.35 -5.16 -6.90
N MET A 116 1.38 -6.42 -7.34
CA MET A 116 0.87 -7.54 -6.53
C MET A 116 1.71 -8.81 -6.69
N LEU A 117 1.73 -9.63 -5.65
CA LEU A 117 2.36 -10.94 -5.61
C LEU A 117 1.45 -11.93 -4.87
N LYS A 118 1.46 -13.20 -5.27
CA LYS A 118 0.82 -14.29 -4.50
C LYS A 118 1.42 -14.40 -3.10
N ILE A 119 0.64 -14.92 -2.16
CA ILE A 119 1.13 -15.14 -0.79
C ILE A 119 2.32 -16.12 -0.76
N GLU A 120 2.31 -17.13 -1.63
CA GLU A 120 3.37 -18.14 -1.78
C GLU A 120 4.75 -17.52 -2.07
N ASN A 121 4.78 -16.38 -2.76
CA ASN A 121 6.01 -15.64 -3.05
C ASN A 121 6.72 -15.07 -1.82
N PHE A 122 6.10 -15.18 -0.63
CA PHE A 122 6.64 -14.74 0.65
C PHE A 122 7.05 -15.90 1.57
N GLU A 123 7.05 -17.14 1.08
CA GLU A 123 7.55 -18.31 1.83
C GLU A 123 9.00 -18.14 2.33
N PHE A 124 9.82 -17.39 1.59
CA PHE A 124 11.21 -17.10 1.96
C PHE A 124 11.35 -16.35 3.30
N THR A 125 10.27 -15.71 3.79
CA THR A 125 10.27 -15.01 5.08
C THR A 125 10.25 -15.96 6.27
N GLY A 126 9.92 -17.25 6.06
CA GLY A 126 9.75 -18.23 7.14
C GLY A 126 8.51 -17.99 8.01
N ALA A 127 7.64 -17.04 7.63
CA ALA A 127 6.41 -16.75 8.35
C ALA A 127 5.33 -17.80 8.09
N ASN A 128 4.42 -17.96 9.04
CA ASN A 128 3.22 -18.77 8.84
C ASN A 128 2.21 -18.04 7.94
N LEU A 129 2.11 -18.49 6.69
CA LEU A 129 1.22 -17.90 5.68
C LEU A 129 -0.26 -18.27 5.89
N SER A 130 -0.58 -19.34 6.62
CA SER A 130 -1.96 -19.79 6.84
C SER A 130 -2.79 -18.84 7.70
N GLY A 131 -2.13 -17.97 8.47
CA GLY A 131 -2.80 -16.94 9.28
C GLY A 131 -3.23 -15.69 8.49
N LEU A 132 -2.79 -15.57 7.24
CA LEU A 132 -3.02 -14.37 6.42
C LEU A 132 -4.43 -14.39 5.82
N ARG A 133 -5.21 -13.34 6.09
CA ARG A 133 -6.58 -13.19 5.58
C ARG A 133 -6.75 -11.91 4.76
N PRO A 134 -7.64 -11.91 3.75
CA PRO A 134 -8.04 -10.70 3.05
C PRO A 134 -8.46 -9.58 4.01
N GLY A 135 -8.06 -8.34 3.70
CA GLY A 135 -8.31 -7.15 4.51
C GLY A 135 -7.18 -6.80 5.50
N MET A 136 -6.25 -7.72 5.76
CA MET A 136 -5.10 -7.44 6.62
C MET A 136 -4.11 -6.48 5.95
N GLN A 137 -3.56 -5.56 6.73
CA GLN A 137 -2.51 -4.65 6.30
C GLN A 137 -1.20 -4.96 7.02
N LEU A 138 -0.11 -5.07 6.27
CA LEU A 138 1.21 -5.34 6.82
C LEU A 138 2.30 -4.56 6.09
N ASP A 139 3.39 -4.30 6.79
CA ASP A 139 4.64 -3.74 6.28
C ASP A 139 5.82 -4.68 6.52
N GLU A 140 5.63 -5.69 7.37
CA GLU A 140 6.59 -6.71 7.73
C GLU A 140 5.91 -8.08 7.81
N LEU A 141 6.62 -9.14 7.42
CA LEU A 141 6.18 -10.52 7.55
C LEU A 141 7.36 -11.39 7.99
N GLY A 142 7.21 -12.09 9.13
CA GLY A 142 8.26 -12.98 9.65
C GLY A 142 9.58 -12.27 10.00
N GLY A 143 9.55 -11.01 10.43
CA GLY A 143 10.77 -10.23 10.66
C GLY A 143 11.36 -9.59 9.40
N VAL A 144 10.77 -9.84 8.22
CA VAL A 144 11.22 -9.29 6.95
C VAL A 144 10.32 -8.13 6.54
N ALA A 145 10.88 -6.93 6.48
CA ALA A 145 10.18 -5.77 5.94
C ALA A 145 9.84 -6.00 4.46
N LEU A 146 8.59 -5.79 4.08
CA LEU A 146 8.10 -5.99 2.71
C LEU A 146 8.19 -4.72 1.88
N CYS A 147 7.80 -3.59 2.47
CA CYS A 147 7.67 -2.33 1.76
C CYS A 147 7.79 -1.13 2.70
N LYS A 148 8.06 0.03 2.11
CA LYS A 148 8.08 1.31 2.81
C LYS A 148 7.63 2.43 1.89
N LYS A 149 7.37 3.61 2.43
CA LYS A 149 7.06 4.79 1.62
C LYS A 149 8.28 5.15 0.77
N TYR A 150 8.09 5.37 -0.53
CA TYR A 150 9.16 5.86 -1.37
C TYR A 150 9.44 7.33 -1.06
N GLU A 151 10.70 7.65 -0.76
CA GLU A 151 11.17 9.02 -0.61
C GLU A 151 12.20 9.33 -1.69
N THR A 152 12.03 10.46 -2.37
CA THR A 152 13.01 10.92 -3.36
C THR A 152 14.33 11.30 -2.68
N ARG A 153 15.44 11.27 -3.44
CA ARG A 153 16.74 11.74 -2.93
C ARG A 153 16.67 13.17 -2.42
N ALA A 154 15.96 14.05 -3.12
CA ALA A 154 15.75 15.43 -2.71
C ALA A 154 15.00 15.53 -1.37
N THR A 155 13.92 14.76 -1.20
CA THR A 155 13.16 14.69 0.06
C THR A 155 14.05 14.19 1.20
N ARG A 156 14.83 13.13 0.98
CA ARG A 156 15.75 12.59 1.98
C ARG A 156 16.83 13.59 2.38
N GLN A 157 17.40 14.31 1.40
CA GLN A 157 18.39 15.35 1.65
C GLN A 157 17.79 16.56 2.38
N ALA A 158 16.59 16.98 2.00
CA ALA A 158 15.87 18.06 2.70
C ALA A 158 15.59 17.65 4.16
N ARG A 159 15.16 16.41 4.41
CA ARG A 159 14.94 15.88 5.76
C ARG A 159 16.23 15.82 6.58
N ALA A 160 17.35 15.41 5.98
CA ALA A 160 18.65 15.38 6.65
C ALA A 160 19.18 16.79 6.98
N LYS A 161 18.91 17.78 6.12
CA LYS A 161 19.24 19.20 6.34
C LYS A 161 18.31 19.88 7.35
N ALA A 162 17.07 19.42 7.46
CA ALA A 162 16.05 19.94 8.38
C ALA A 162 16.28 19.48 9.84
N GLY A 163 17.54 19.33 10.27
CA GLY A 163 17.96 18.92 11.63
C GLY A 163 17.58 19.90 12.75
N GLY A 164 16.42 20.55 12.65
CA GLY A 164 15.81 21.26 13.75
C GLY A 164 15.34 20.28 14.81
N THR A 165 15.48 20.68 16.07
CA THR A 165 14.96 19.98 17.25
C THR A 165 13.51 19.57 16.98
N ALA A 166 13.18 18.28 17.11
CA ALA A 166 11.82 17.82 17.00
C ALA A 166 10.97 18.62 18.00
N LYS A 167 10.09 19.50 17.50
CA LYS A 167 9.18 20.24 18.38
C LYS A 167 8.40 19.20 19.17
N LYS A 168 8.46 19.29 20.51
CA LYS A 168 7.71 18.41 21.40
C LYS A 168 6.27 18.33 20.91
N ASP A 169 5.73 17.13 20.86
CA ASP A 169 4.33 16.94 20.52
C ASP A 169 3.48 17.42 21.68
N ILE A 170 2.92 18.61 21.53
CA ILE A 170 2.06 19.22 22.54
C ILE A 170 0.63 18.76 22.24
N ASN A 171 0.11 17.85 23.06
CA ASN A 171 -1.23 17.26 22.92
C ASN A 171 -2.36 18.16 23.44
N LEU A 172 -2.20 19.49 23.38
CA LEU A 172 -3.20 20.45 23.87
C LEU A 172 -4.34 20.67 22.87
N PHE A 173 -4.10 20.45 21.58
CA PHE A 173 -5.09 20.61 20.52
C PHE A 173 -5.28 19.31 19.75
N ALA A 174 -6.53 18.93 19.52
CA ALA A 174 -6.89 17.75 18.73
C ALA A 174 -6.19 17.81 17.37
N LYS A 175 -5.48 16.74 17.02
CA LYS A 175 -4.93 16.58 15.68
C LYS A 175 -6.05 16.14 14.76
N VAL A 176 -6.17 16.81 13.62
CA VAL A 176 -6.93 16.25 12.51
C VAL A 176 -6.20 14.99 12.09
N GLY A 177 -6.84 13.84 12.30
CA GLY A 177 -6.31 12.56 11.85
C GLY A 177 -6.23 12.52 10.33
N ASP A 178 -5.35 11.66 9.81
CA ASP A 178 -5.33 11.43 8.37
C ASP A 178 -6.65 10.82 7.90
N THR A 179 -7.18 11.36 6.80
CA THR A 179 -8.37 10.80 6.16
C THR A 179 -7.97 9.56 5.35
N PRO A 180 -8.55 8.38 5.61
CA PRO A 180 -8.34 7.20 4.78
C PRO A 180 -8.80 7.46 3.35
N LYS A 181 -8.17 6.79 2.38
CA LYS A 181 -8.60 6.88 0.97
C LYS A 181 -10.01 6.30 0.84
N PHE A 182 -10.92 7.07 0.24
CA PHE A 182 -12.31 6.67 -0.02
C PHE A 182 -12.42 5.27 -0.65
N ARG A 183 -11.52 4.96 -1.59
CA ARG A 183 -11.46 3.68 -2.30
C ARG A 183 -11.36 2.46 -1.38
N TYR A 184 -10.72 2.59 -0.22
CA TYR A 184 -10.61 1.50 0.77
C TYR A 184 -11.84 1.37 1.66
N LEU A 185 -12.67 2.42 1.72
CA LEU A 185 -13.85 2.48 2.57
C LEU A 185 -15.16 2.27 1.80
N MET A 186 -15.14 2.18 0.47
CA MET A 186 -16.38 2.08 -0.33
C MET A 186 -17.33 1.00 0.19
N ASN A 187 -16.82 -0.17 0.56
CA ASN A 187 -17.63 -1.29 1.04
C ASN A 187 -18.06 -1.18 2.52
N THR A 188 -17.58 -0.16 3.24
CA THR A 188 -17.90 0.05 4.66
C THR A 188 -18.95 1.13 4.89
N ILE A 189 -19.29 1.90 3.85
CA ILE A 189 -20.29 2.96 3.93
C ILE A 189 -21.68 2.32 3.85
N PRO A 190 -22.54 2.49 4.87
CA PRO A 190 -23.87 1.89 4.87
C PRO A 190 -24.77 2.59 3.86
N GLU A 191 -25.73 1.85 3.33
CA GLU A 191 -26.75 2.39 2.43
C GLU A 191 -27.58 3.47 3.17
N GLY A 192 -27.82 4.60 2.50
CA GLY A 192 -28.49 5.76 3.09
C GLY A 192 -27.61 6.66 3.97
N ALA A 193 -26.30 6.41 4.07
CA ALA A 193 -25.39 7.30 4.79
C ALA A 193 -25.38 8.72 4.19
N VAL A 194 -25.48 9.74 5.05
CA VAL A 194 -25.29 11.14 4.64
C VAL A 194 -23.79 11.42 4.56
N LEU A 195 -23.31 11.77 3.37
CA LEU A 195 -21.91 12.12 3.12
C LEU A 195 -21.76 13.63 2.98
N THR A 196 -20.79 14.20 3.69
CA THR A 196 -20.37 15.60 3.50
C THR A 196 -19.12 15.63 2.62
N ILE A 197 -19.20 16.31 1.49
CA ILE A 197 -18.08 16.45 0.54
C ILE A 197 -17.51 17.86 0.69
N SER A 198 -16.21 17.95 0.98
CA SER A 198 -15.47 19.20 1.03
C SER A 198 -14.31 19.18 0.03
N GLU A 199 -13.88 20.36 -0.42
CA GLU A 199 -12.69 20.48 -1.26
C GLU A 199 -11.42 20.06 -0.50
N LYS A 200 -10.51 19.36 -1.19
CA LYS A 200 -9.19 19.04 -0.65
C LYS A 200 -8.21 20.18 -0.91
N ILE A 201 -7.83 20.90 0.14
CA ILE A 201 -6.82 21.96 0.06
C ILE A 201 -5.40 21.36 0.11
N HIS A 202 -4.57 21.71 -0.87
CA HIS A 202 -3.16 21.34 -0.93
C HIS A 202 -2.34 22.27 -0.02
N GLY A 203 -2.10 21.85 1.22
CA GLY A 203 -1.33 22.64 2.18
C GLY A 203 -0.70 21.78 3.27
N THR A 204 -0.17 22.45 4.29
CA THR A 204 0.29 21.81 5.52
C THR A 204 -0.79 21.98 6.59
N SER A 205 -1.12 20.91 7.30
CA SER A 205 -2.06 21.00 8.43
C SER A 205 -1.49 21.93 9.51
N GLY A 206 -2.19 23.03 9.77
CA GLY A 206 -1.87 24.00 10.81
C GLY A 206 -2.85 23.92 11.97
N ARG A 207 -2.35 24.15 13.19
CA ARG A 207 -3.18 24.26 14.40
C ARG A 207 -2.83 25.56 15.10
N THR A 208 -3.84 26.36 15.40
CA THR A 208 -3.70 27.60 16.15
C THR A 208 -4.79 27.60 17.23
N GLY A 209 -4.43 27.97 18.45
CA GLY A 209 -5.40 28.16 19.52
C GLY A 209 -4.94 29.24 20.48
N TYR A 210 -5.92 29.91 21.07
CA TYR A 210 -5.69 30.89 22.12
C TYR A 210 -5.60 30.16 23.47
N ILE A 211 -4.54 30.44 24.23
CA ILE A 211 -4.34 29.88 25.57
C ILE A 211 -4.45 31.08 26.52
N SER A 212 -5.53 31.12 27.30
CA SER A 212 -5.78 32.09 28.37
C SER A 212 -5.34 31.54 29.71
#